data_AF-A0A9E1MK52-F1
#
_entry.id   AF-A0A9E1MK52-F1
#
_cell.length_a   1.000
_cell.length_b   1.000
_cell.length_c   1.000
_cell.angle_alpha   90.00
_cell.angle_beta   90.00
_cell.angle_gamma   90.00
#
_symmetry.space_group_name_H-M   'P 1'
#
loop_
_entity.id
_entity.type
_entity.pdbx_description
1 polymer ?
#
loop_
_entity_poly.entity_id
_entity_poly.type
_entity_poly.pdbx_seq_one_letter_code
_entity_poly.pdbx_strand_id
1 'polypeptide(L)'
;ENSKIFTTNQTVNIWVKDKAGNIIKQTILISKIDTLAPSNVILTKGSVTSSSITVTASATQSNMGIRGYQFSIDGGAYSTEQTSVSKTFTGLAKNTSHTFKVKVIGKNGKSTESSVITVSTNNITTPTYSVNSSADTWAQSKTVTITYPGTKTSNLVYEYSKDGGTTWTNVTSSSTTVTFTSNGSVIARIRDTGNSNNTVTGSTLTVTKIDTTKPSITGTKDITLAKGQSYNLLTGVTATDSESGVKSLTTSITNTTSLAVGTYTITYTAIDNASNQLTKTSTLQIVESTYNYGYTGTYKTFIVPYDGTYRFELWGAAGGGASGGHGAYTKGKIILTKGETLYIYVGQHREHQDVQAAYNGGGSSQPEKGIDGYENRYNSGGGATDIRLVSGAWDNFNSLKSRIMVASGGGGGFYRPGQTILGGAGGNLTGASGIKSTGEGSEKVTVATGGTQTSGGKGGIGEHTSGDAGSFGKGASVPSTKKFLAGGGGGYYGGGSSGVSTQIASTGGGGSSFISGFTGCNAIASNSTETNIIHTGQPNHYSGKVFEGILMYNGSQEMPNPRGSGTIIGNGNHGYARVTILSIQN
;
A
#
# COMPACT_ATOMS: atom_id res chain seq x y z
N GLU A 1 -112.96 -0.98 -58.19
CA GLU A 1 -111.53 -0.97 -57.84
C GLU A 1 -111.05 -2.40 -57.72
N ASN A 2 -109.99 -2.80 -58.42
CA ASN A 2 -109.55 -4.21 -58.46
C ASN A 2 -108.43 -4.51 -57.43
N SER A 3 -108.05 -3.52 -56.59
CA SER A 3 -107.05 -3.67 -55.53
C SER A 3 -107.24 -2.61 -54.44
N LYS A 4 -106.95 -2.95 -53.17
CA LYS A 4 -106.96 -2.01 -52.02
C LYS A 4 -105.78 -2.31 -51.09
N ILE A 5 -105.05 -1.27 -50.67
CA ILE A 5 -103.93 -1.38 -49.71
C ILE A 5 -104.47 -1.25 -48.29
N PHE A 6 -103.98 -2.11 -47.39
CA PHE A 6 -104.33 -2.08 -45.97
C PHE A 6 -103.09 -1.80 -45.13
N THR A 7 -103.20 -0.90 -44.16
CA THR A 7 -102.09 -0.46 -43.29
C THR A 7 -102.24 -0.90 -41.83
N THR A 8 -103.31 -1.63 -41.51
CA THR A 8 -103.61 -2.16 -40.18
C THR A 8 -104.14 -3.59 -40.28
N ASN A 9 -103.85 -4.43 -39.27
CA ASN A 9 -104.44 -5.76 -39.18
C ASN A 9 -105.95 -5.63 -39.04
N GLN A 10 -106.68 -6.25 -39.97
CA GLN A 10 -108.14 -6.17 -40.01
C GLN A 10 -108.70 -7.36 -40.78
N THR A 11 -109.94 -7.69 -40.48
CA THR A 11 -110.73 -8.62 -41.30
C THR A 11 -111.36 -7.83 -42.44
N VAL A 12 -111.06 -8.22 -43.67
CA VAL A 12 -111.63 -7.61 -44.88
C VAL A 12 -112.69 -8.54 -45.42
N ASN A 13 -113.92 -8.05 -45.47
CA ASN A 13 -115.01 -8.72 -46.16
C ASN A 13 -115.09 -8.15 -47.58
N ILE A 14 -115.05 -9.02 -48.58
CA ILE A 14 -115.20 -8.68 -50.00
C ILE A 14 -116.53 -9.24 -50.45
N TRP A 15 -117.39 -8.37 -50.98
CA TRP A 15 -118.67 -8.76 -51.55
C TRP A 15 -118.64 -8.53 -53.05
N VAL A 16 -119.01 -9.54 -53.82
CA VAL A 16 -119.22 -9.41 -55.27
C VAL A 16 -120.70 -9.61 -55.52
N LYS A 17 -121.35 -8.59 -56.09
CA LYS A 17 -122.75 -8.61 -56.48
C LYS A 17 -122.83 -8.65 -58.01
N ASP A 18 -123.45 -9.68 -58.56
CA ASP A 18 -123.69 -9.73 -60.01
C ASP A 18 -124.87 -8.81 -60.42
N LYS A 19 -125.10 -8.71 -61.73
CA LYS A 19 -126.16 -7.85 -62.30
C LYS A 19 -127.58 -8.37 -61.99
N ALA A 20 -127.72 -9.65 -61.64
CA ALA A 20 -128.97 -10.28 -61.21
C ALA A 20 -129.24 -10.10 -59.70
N GLY A 21 -128.25 -9.58 -58.96
CA GLY A 21 -128.35 -9.26 -57.55
C GLY A 21 -127.81 -10.34 -56.60
N ASN A 22 -127.25 -11.43 -57.12
CA ASN A 22 -126.64 -12.49 -56.31
C ASN A 22 -125.35 -11.97 -55.68
N ILE A 23 -125.16 -12.24 -54.39
CA ILE A 23 -123.98 -11.78 -53.63
C ILE A 23 -123.16 -12.98 -53.16
N ILE A 24 -121.87 -12.97 -53.50
CA ILE A 24 -120.87 -13.87 -52.89
C ILE A 24 -120.01 -13.04 -51.93
N LYS A 25 -119.78 -13.58 -50.72
CA LYS A 25 -118.92 -12.97 -49.71
C LYS A 25 -117.67 -13.82 -49.51
N GLN A 26 -116.50 -13.21 -49.59
CA GLN A 26 -115.23 -13.80 -49.15
C GLN A 26 -114.66 -12.97 -48.00
N THR A 27 -114.23 -13.65 -46.95
CA THR A 27 -113.57 -13.01 -45.80
C THR A 27 -112.07 -13.30 -45.87
N ILE A 28 -111.26 -12.25 -45.89
CA ILE A 28 -109.80 -12.35 -45.82
C ILE A 28 -109.36 -11.76 -44.48
N LEU A 29 -108.61 -12.55 -43.71
CA LEU A 29 -107.97 -12.06 -42.49
C LEU A 29 -106.59 -11.49 -42.84
N ILE A 30 -106.41 -10.19 -42.61
CA ILE A 30 -105.10 -9.54 -42.65
C ILE A 30 -104.59 -9.45 -41.22
N SER A 31 -103.66 -10.31 -40.83
CA SER A 31 -103.20 -10.46 -39.44
C SER A 31 -101.69 -10.32 -39.21
N LYS A 32 -100.91 -10.05 -40.28
CA LYS A 32 -99.43 -9.98 -40.22
C LYS A 32 -98.83 -8.63 -40.61
N ILE A 33 -99.63 -7.54 -40.60
CA ILE A 33 -99.12 -6.17 -40.73
C ILE A 33 -98.48 -5.79 -39.39
N ASP A 34 -97.16 -5.61 -39.40
CA ASP A 34 -96.37 -5.18 -38.26
C ASP A 34 -96.07 -3.68 -38.34
N THR A 35 -96.65 -2.89 -37.45
CA THR A 35 -96.49 -1.44 -37.38
C THR A 35 -95.56 -0.98 -36.25
N LEU A 36 -95.08 -1.90 -35.42
CA LEU A 36 -94.30 -1.57 -34.23
C LEU A 36 -92.82 -1.36 -34.59
N ALA A 37 -92.20 -0.33 -34.00
CA ALA A 37 -90.77 -0.14 -34.07
C ALA A 37 -90.06 -1.08 -33.07
N PRO A 38 -88.79 -1.47 -33.33
CA PRO A 38 -87.99 -2.23 -32.37
C PRO A 38 -88.01 -1.60 -30.97
N SER A 39 -88.12 -2.42 -29.93
CA SER A 39 -88.15 -1.99 -28.52
C SER A 39 -86.94 -2.53 -27.76
N ASN A 40 -86.75 -2.06 -26.51
CA ASN A 40 -85.61 -2.44 -25.65
C ASN A 40 -84.25 -2.26 -26.34
N VAL A 41 -84.11 -1.18 -27.12
CA VAL A 41 -82.87 -0.87 -27.83
C VAL A 41 -81.81 -0.41 -26.82
N ILE A 42 -80.89 -1.31 -26.49
CA ILE A 42 -79.79 -1.09 -25.55
C ILE A 42 -78.49 -1.14 -26.34
N LEU A 43 -77.60 -0.19 -26.08
CA LEU A 43 -76.24 -0.21 -26.58
C LEU A 43 -75.30 -0.40 -25.39
N THR A 44 -74.39 -1.37 -25.48
CA THR A 44 -73.39 -1.63 -24.45
C THR A 44 -71.98 -1.54 -25.03
N LYS A 45 -71.00 -1.22 -24.17
CA LYS A 45 -69.59 -1.26 -24.54
C LYS A 45 -69.11 -2.71 -24.66
N GLY A 46 -68.28 -2.97 -25.67
CA GLY A 46 -67.55 -4.22 -25.88
C GLY A 46 -66.06 -4.02 -25.60
N SER A 47 -65.21 -4.57 -26.48
CA SER A 47 -63.76 -4.43 -26.40
C SER A 47 -63.31 -2.98 -26.59
N VAL A 48 -62.32 -2.56 -25.79
CA VAL A 48 -61.73 -1.22 -25.84
C VAL A 48 -60.22 -1.36 -25.93
N THR A 49 -59.63 -0.71 -26.93
CA THR A 49 -58.18 -0.52 -27.05
C THR A 49 -57.85 0.97 -26.94
N SER A 50 -56.59 1.33 -27.11
CA SER A 50 -56.16 2.73 -27.22
C SER A 50 -56.63 3.41 -28.51
N SER A 51 -56.98 2.65 -29.54
CA SER A 51 -57.35 3.17 -30.87
C SER A 51 -58.68 2.67 -31.39
N SER A 52 -59.42 1.88 -30.61
CA SER A 52 -60.71 1.33 -31.04
C SER A 52 -61.66 1.07 -29.89
N ILE A 53 -62.95 1.21 -30.19
CA ILE A 53 -64.05 0.86 -29.30
C ILE A 53 -65.04 0.02 -30.09
N THR A 54 -65.35 -1.17 -29.58
CA THR A 54 -66.47 -1.98 -30.06
C THR A 54 -67.70 -1.66 -29.23
N VAL A 55 -68.84 -1.43 -29.87
CA VAL A 55 -70.16 -1.33 -29.24
C VAL A 55 -71.06 -2.44 -29.74
N THR A 56 -71.96 -2.92 -28.89
CA THR A 56 -72.87 -4.03 -29.20
C THR A 56 -74.30 -3.63 -28.86
N ALA A 57 -75.19 -3.76 -29.84
CA ALA A 57 -76.60 -3.47 -29.71
C ALA A 57 -77.39 -4.72 -29.29
N SER A 58 -78.42 -4.52 -28.49
CA SER A 58 -79.47 -5.49 -28.20
C SER A 58 -80.82 -4.81 -28.41
N ALA A 59 -81.78 -5.52 -28.98
CA ALA A 59 -83.12 -5.03 -29.20
C ALA A 59 -84.09 -6.19 -29.41
N THR A 60 -85.37 -5.95 -29.15
CA THR A 60 -86.45 -6.90 -29.37
C THR A 60 -87.41 -6.38 -30.44
N GLN A 61 -87.91 -7.26 -31.29
CA GLN A 61 -88.96 -6.93 -32.25
C GLN A 61 -89.97 -8.08 -32.31
N SER A 62 -91.24 -7.80 -32.03
CA SER A 62 -92.31 -8.78 -32.21
C SER A 62 -92.58 -8.99 -33.70
N ASN A 63 -92.89 -10.21 -34.11
CA ASN A 63 -93.37 -10.59 -35.44
C ASN A 63 -92.30 -10.73 -36.54
N MET A 64 -91.80 -9.64 -37.13
CA MET A 64 -90.97 -9.72 -38.36
C MET A 64 -89.46 -9.79 -38.12
N GLY A 65 -89.03 -9.51 -36.89
CA GLY A 65 -87.63 -9.48 -36.50
C GLY A 65 -86.87 -8.24 -37.00
N ILE A 66 -85.59 -8.18 -36.64
CA ILE A 66 -84.70 -7.07 -36.96
C ILE A 66 -84.10 -7.27 -38.36
N ARG A 67 -84.06 -6.19 -39.13
CA ARG A 67 -83.44 -6.12 -40.47
C ARG A 67 -81.96 -5.78 -40.38
N GLY A 68 -81.62 -4.78 -39.56
CA GLY A 68 -80.25 -4.34 -39.41
C GLY A 68 -80.07 -3.23 -38.39
N TYR A 69 -78.82 -2.80 -38.28
CA TYR A 69 -78.29 -1.87 -37.31
C TYR A 69 -77.47 -0.81 -38.03
N GLN A 70 -77.57 0.45 -37.60
CA GLN A 70 -76.68 1.53 -38.00
C GLN A 70 -76.11 2.18 -36.76
N PHE A 71 -74.81 2.43 -36.73
CA PHE A 71 -74.11 2.98 -35.57
C PHE A 71 -73.60 4.39 -35.86
N SER A 72 -73.61 5.25 -34.86
CA SER A 72 -73.05 6.61 -34.94
C SER A 72 -72.05 6.80 -33.79
N ILE A 73 -70.99 7.55 -34.08
CA ILE A 73 -69.98 8.01 -33.13
C ILE A 73 -69.98 9.54 -33.13
N ASP A 74 -69.90 10.15 -31.95
CA ASP A 74 -69.76 11.59 -31.73
C ASP A 74 -70.78 12.47 -32.46
N GLY A 75 -72.02 11.99 -32.56
CA GLY A 75 -73.10 12.68 -33.27
C GLY A 75 -72.93 12.76 -34.79
N GLY A 76 -71.93 12.06 -35.34
CA GLY A 76 -71.70 11.95 -36.77
C GLY A 76 -72.75 11.13 -37.50
N ALA A 77 -72.59 11.03 -38.83
CA ALA A 77 -73.49 10.26 -39.67
C ALA A 77 -73.56 8.78 -39.25
N TYR A 78 -74.76 8.21 -39.37
CA TYR A 78 -74.97 6.77 -39.16
C TYR A 78 -74.19 5.95 -40.19
N SER A 79 -73.60 4.85 -39.74
CA SER A 79 -72.96 3.87 -40.63
C SER A 79 -73.97 3.29 -41.63
N THR A 80 -73.44 2.66 -42.68
CA THR A 80 -74.25 1.76 -43.52
C THR A 80 -74.95 0.71 -42.66
N GLU A 81 -76.17 0.34 -43.06
CA GLU A 81 -76.95 -0.72 -42.39
C GLU A 81 -76.18 -2.05 -42.44
N GLN A 82 -76.09 -2.72 -41.30
CA GLN A 82 -75.43 -4.02 -41.15
C GLN A 82 -76.30 -4.98 -40.34
N THR A 83 -76.17 -6.29 -40.59
CA THR A 83 -76.86 -7.32 -39.81
C THR A 83 -76.15 -7.66 -38.50
N SER A 84 -74.85 -7.36 -38.39
CA SER A 84 -74.08 -7.55 -37.17
C SER A 84 -74.59 -6.62 -36.07
N VAL A 85 -74.81 -7.21 -34.89
CA VAL A 85 -75.18 -6.49 -33.66
C VAL A 85 -74.04 -5.64 -33.11
N SER A 86 -72.81 -5.83 -33.57
CA SER A 86 -71.63 -5.10 -33.08
C SER A 86 -70.93 -4.30 -34.18
N LYS A 87 -70.37 -3.15 -33.79
CA LYS A 87 -69.53 -2.30 -34.64
C LYS A 87 -68.28 -1.90 -33.89
N THR A 88 -67.14 -2.03 -34.56
CA THR A 88 -65.86 -1.50 -34.07
C THR A 88 -65.54 -0.20 -34.79
N PHE A 89 -65.34 0.87 -34.02
CA PHE A 89 -64.78 2.12 -34.48
C PHE A 89 -63.27 2.07 -34.25
N THR A 90 -62.47 2.36 -35.28
CA THR A 90 -61.00 2.28 -35.27
C THR A 90 -60.39 3.66 -35.55
N GLY A 91 -59.06 3.80 -35.39
CA GLY A 91 -58.38 5.07 -35.63
C GLY A 91 -58.63 6.14 -34.54
N LEU A 92 -59.18 5.76 -33.39
CA LEU A 92 -59.54 6.68 -32.31
C LEU A 92 -58.29 7.21 -31.59
N ALA A 93 -58.38 8.41 -31.03
CA ALA A 93 -57.34 8.94 -30.15
C ALA A 93 -57.36 8.22 -28.80
N LYS A 94 -56.20 7.95 -28.21
CA LYS A 94 -56.08 7.33 -26.88
C LYS A 94 -56.62 8.24 -25.78
N ASN A 95 -56.97 7.66 -24.62
CA ASN A 95 -57.47 8.40 -23.45
C ASN A 95 -58.57 9.44 -23.77
N THR A 96 -59.40 9.15 -24.77
CA THR A 96 -60.39 10.09 -25.30
C THR A 96 -61.77 9.48 -25.17
N SER A 97 -62.71 10.25 -24.62
CA SER A 97 -64.11 9.85 -24.49
C SER A 97 -64.84 10.08 -25.80
N HIS A 98 -65.53 9.05 -26.27
CA HIS A 98 -66.39 9.08 -27.45
C HIS A 98 -67.83 8.74 -27.05
N THR A 99 -68.80 9.31 -27.76
CA THR A 99 -70.22 9.04 -27.57
C THR A 99 -70.76 8.15 -28.70
N PHE A 100 -71.64 7.21 -28.37
CA PHE A 100 -72.15 6.23 -29.33
C PHE A 100 -73.67 6.10 -29.27
N LYS A 101 -74.28 5.87 -30.44
CA LYS A 101 -75.69 5.51 -30.61
C LYS A 101 -75.84 4.37 -31.61
N VAL A 102 -76.91 3.60 -31.47
CA VAL A 102 -77.36 2.66 -32.50
C VAL A 102 -78.80 2.98 -32.90
N LYS A 103 -79.08 2.85 -34.20
CA LYS A 103 -80.43 2.84 -34.77
C LYS A 103 -80.72 1.42 -35.23
N VAL A 104 -81.73 0.79 -34.62
CA VAL A 104 -82.16 -0.58 -34.94
C VAL A 104 -83.35 -0.50 -35.86
N ILE A 105 -83.31 -1.23 -36.97
CA ILE A 105 -84.32 -1.17 -38.02
C ILE A 105 -85.01 -2.53 -38.13
N GLY A 106 -86.34 -2.54 -37.99
CA GLY A 106 -87.16 -3.74 -38.19
C GLY A 106 -87.35 -4.06 -39.67
N LYS A 107 -87.72 -5.31 -40.01
CA LYS A 107 -88.02 -5.70 -41.40
C LYS A 107 -89.22 -4.95 -41.99
N ASN A 108 -90.10 -4.42 -41.15
CA ASN A 108 -91.18 -3.51 -41.52
C ASN A 108 -90.71 -2.09 -41.87
N GLY A 109 -89.41 -1.79 -41.75
CA GLY A 109 -88.82 -0.49 -42.07
C GLY A 109 -88.95 0.56 -40.96
N LYS A 110 -89.55 0.24 -39.80
CA LYS A 110 -89.57 1.12 -38.62
C LYS A 110 -88.26 1.02 -37.86
N SER A 111 -87.86 2.09 -37.17
CA SER A 111 -86.59 2.13 -36.45
C SER A 111 -86.68 2.83 -35.10
N THR A 112 -85.84 2.40 -34.16
CA THR A 112 -85.70 3.02 -32.83
C THR A 112 -84.22 3.25 -32.53
N GLU A 113 -83.90 4.41 -31.94
CA GLU A 113 -82.55 4.75 -31.50
C GLU A 113 -82.32 4.37 -30.02
N SER A 114 -81.10 3.99 -29.67
CA SER A 114 -80.68 3.83 -28.27
C SER A 114 -80.49 5.19 -27.58
N SER A 115 -80.47 5.18 -26.25
CA SER A 115 -79.79 6.22 -25.48
C SER A 115 -78.31 6.32 -25.87
N VAL A 116 -77.71 7.49 -25.67
CA VAL A 116 -76.27 7.69 -25.87
C VAL A 116 -75.50 6.97 -24.77
N ILE A 117 -74.40 6.30 -25.14
CA ILE A 117 -73.39 5.84 -24.18
C ILE A 117 -72.07 6.57 -24.42
N THR A 118 -71.30 6.80 -23.36
CA THR A 118 -69.95 7.38 -23.42
C THR A 118 -68.92 6.32 -23.02
N VAL A 119 -67.90 6.13 -23.85
CA VAL A 119 -66.81 5.17 -23.61
C VAL A 119 -65.49 5.82 -23.96
N SER A 120 -64.49 5.68 -23.09
CA SER A 120 -63.15 6.21 -23.31
C SER A 120 -62.21 5.13 -23.85
N THR A 121 -61.36 5.48 -24.81
CA THR A 121 -60.25 4.61 -25.22
C THR A 121 -59.23 4.46 -24.09
N ASN A 122 -58.49 3.36 -24.08
CA ASN A 122 -57.46 3.14 -23.06
C ASN A 122 -56.34 4.17 -23.19
N ASN A 123 -55.78 4.58 -22.05
CA ASN A 123 -54.58 5.42 -22.03
C ASN A 123 -53.33 4.61 -22.36
N ILE A 124 -52.34 5.25 -22.98
CA ILE A 124 -50.99 4.72 -23.15
C ILE A 124 -50.05 5.63 -22.37
N THR A 125 -49.36 5.06 -21.39
CA THR A 125 -48.41 5.76 -20.52
C THR A 125 -46.99 5.59 -21.06
N THR A 126 -46.13 6.58 -20.82
CA THR A 126 -44.73 6.54 -21.25
C THR A 126 -43.98 5.42 -20.55
N PRO A 127 -43.04 4.73 -21.23
CA PRO A 127 -42.12 3.81 -20.57
C PRO A 127 -41.31 4.47 -19.45
N THR A 128 -40.93 3.69 -18.45
CA THR A 128 -40.07 4.13 -17.34
C THR A 128 -38.78 3.33 -17.31
N TYR A 129 -37.78 3.87 -16.60
CA TYR A 129 -36.45 3.26 -16.50
C TYR A 129 -36.02 3.09 -15.05
N SER A 130 -35.26 2.04 -14.76
CA SER A 130 -34.48 1.92 -13.55
C SER A 130 -33.07 1.41 -13.89
N VAL A 131 -32.07 1.79 -13.11
CA VAL A 131 -30.68 1.38 -13.30
C VAL A 131 -30.24 0.54 -12.11
N ASN A 132 -29.56 -0.57 -12.36
CA ASN A 132 -29.10 -1.51 -11.31
C ASN A 132 -28.08 -0.92 -10.32
N SER A 133 -27.50 0.23 -10.66
CA SER A 133 -26.59 1.01 -9.82
C SER A 133 -27.03 2.47 -9.85
N SER A 134 -26.63 3.24 -8.83
CA SER A 134 -26.86 4.70 -8.85
C SER A 134 -26.28 5.26 -10.15
N ALA A 135 -27.05 6.13 -10.82
CA ALA A 135 -26.58 6.79 -12.04
C ALA A 135 -25.24 7.51 -11.81
N ASP A 136 -24.99 7.94 -10.56
CA ASP A 136 -23.83 8.74 -10.18
C ASP A 136 -22.60 7.93 -9.70
N THR A 137 -22.62 6.60 -9.76
CA THR A 137 -21.46 5.76 -9.41
C THR A 137 -20.72 5.26 -10.65
N TRP A 138 -19.38 5.23 -10.60
CA TRP A 138 -18.54 4.60 -11.61
C TRP A 138 -18.69 3.07 -11.60
N ALA A 139 -18.72 2.45 -12.78
CA ALA A 139 -18.81 1.00 -12.92
C ALA A 139 -18.26 0.55 -14.28
N GLN A 140 -17.87 -0.72 -14.40
CA GLN A 140 -17.47 -1.33 -15.67
C GLN A 140 -18.65 -1.55 -16.63
N SER A 141 -19.87 -1.65 -16.08
CA SER A 141 -21.09 -1.74 -16.87
C SER A 141 -22.29 -1.29 -16.05
N LYS A 142 -23.36 -0.88 -16.73
CA LYS A 142 -24.66 -0.58 -16.12
C LYS A 142 -25.77 -1.28 -16.90
N THR A 143 -26.77 -1.75 -16.17
CA THR A 143 -27.96 -2.38 -16.77
C THR A 143 -29.15 -1.50 -16.50
N VAL A 144 -29.81 -1.07 -17.58
CA VAL A 144 -31.07 -0.33 -17.56
C VAL A 144 -32.21 -1.32 -17.72
N THR A 145 -33.16 -1.32 -16.80
CA THR A 145 -34.45 -1.99 -16.94
C THR A 145 -35.47 -1.00 -17.49
N ILE A 146 -36.03 -1.30 -18.64
CA ILE A 146 -37.12 -0.55 -19.27
C ILE A 146 -38.43 -1.23 -18.90
N THR A 147 -39.39 -0.47 -18.38
CA THR A 147 -40.72 -0.95 -18.03
C THR A 147 -41.77 -0.28 -18.92
N TYR A 148 -42.62 -1.09 -19.54
CA TYR A 148 -43.73 -0.65 -20.39
C TYR A 148 -45.03 -0.83 -19.59
N PRO A 149 -45.61 0.25 -19.04
CA PRO A 149 -46.74 0.12 -18.13
C PRO A 149 -48.04 -0.22 -18.88
N GLY A 150 -48.97 -0.86 -18.17
CA GLY A 150 -50.26 -1.29 -18.71
C GLY A 150 -50.22 -2.65 -19.40
N THR A 151 -51.40 -3.08 -19.88
CA THR A 151 -51.57 -4.38 -20.53
C THR A 151 -51.20 -4.28 -22.01
N LYS A 152 -50.30 -5.16 -22.46
CA LYS A 152 -49.93 -5.26 -23.87
C LYS A 152 -51.09 -5.83 -24.68
N THR A 153 -51.68 -5.02 -25.55
CA THR A 153 -52.68 -5.45 -26.54
C THR A 153 -52.03 -5.68 -27.90
N SER A 154 -52.69 -6.41 -28.80
CA SER A 154 -52.16 -6.75 -30.12
C SER A 154 -51.85 -5.54 -31.01
N ASN A 155 -52.50 -4.40 -30.76
CA ASN A 155 -52.25 -3.17 -31.49
C ASN A 155 -51.04 -2.37 -30.97
N LEU A 156 -50.43 -2.76 -29.84
CA LEU A 156 -49.29 -2.07 -29.24
C LEU A 156 -47.96 -2.77 -29.52
N VAL A 157 -46.98 -1.99 -29.97
CA VAL A 157 -45.60 -2.43 -30.19
C VAL A 157 -44.69 -1.68 -29.20
N TYR A 158 -43.96 -2.43 -28.39
CA TYR A 158 -43.01 -1.90 -27.42
C TYR A 158 -41.62 -1.90 -28.06
N GLU A 159 -40.93 -0.77 -28.01
CA GLU A 159 -39.67 -0.59 -28.72
C GLU A 159 -38.69 0.23 -27.87
N TYR A 160 -37.39 -0.06 -27.99
CA TYR A 160 -36.32 0.79 -27.46
C TYR A 160 -35.24 1.06 -28.50
N SER A 161 -34.46 2.11 -28.29
CA SER A 161 -33.36 2.54 -29.15
C SER A 161 -32.17 2.97 -28.29
N LYS A 162 -30.95 2.66 -28.77
CA LYS A 162 -29.67 3.08 -28.17
C LYS A 162 -28.95 4.17 -28.98
N ASP A 163 -29.54 4.61 -30.09
CA ASP A 163 -28.93 5.51 -31.08
C ASP A 163 -29.81 6.74 -31.35
N GLY A 164 -30.47 7.24 -30.30
CA GLY A 164 -31.30 8.44 -30.36
C GLY A 164 -32.59 8.28 -31.18
N GLY A 165 -33.04 7.04 -31.42
CA GLY A 165 -34.26 6.74 -32.17
C GLY A 165 -34.07 6.49 -33.65
N THR A 166 -32.82 6.29 -34.09
CA THR A 166 -32.50 5.97 -35.49
C THR A 166 -32.91 4.53 -35.81
N THR A 167 -32.58 3.59 -34.92
CA THR A 167 -33.00 2.18 -35.01
C THR A 167 -33.76 1.76 -33.76
N TRP A 168 -34.73 0.85 -33.92
CA TRP A 168 -35.64 0.42 -32.86
C TRP A 168 -35.67 -1.11 -32.75
N THR A 169 -35.60 -1.60 -31.51
CA THR A 169 -35.67 -3.02 -31.17
C THR A 169 -37.00 -3.34 -30.50
N ASN A 170 -37.72 -4.34 -31.02
CA ASN A 170 -39.00 -4.78 -30.47
C ASN A 170 -38.84 -5.51 -29.13
N VAL A 171 -39.78 -5.29 -28.22
CA VAL A 171 -39.87 -5.93 -26.91
C VAL A 171 -41.17 -6.72 -26.80
N THR A 172 -41.08 -7.98 -26.38
CA THR A 172 -42.24 -8.89 -26.30
C THR A 172 -42.96 -8.79 -24.96
N SER A 173 -42.22 -8.66 -23.86
CA SER A 173 -42.70 -8.56 -22.47
C SER A 173 -42.99 -7.13 -22.02
N SER A 174 -43.62 -6.98 -20.85
CA SER A 174 -43.86 -5.67 -20.19
C SER A 174 -42.59 -5.02 -19.63
N SER A 175 -41.45 -5.70 -19.68
CA SER A 175 -40.14 -5.14 -19.32
C SER A 175 -39.02 -5.80 -20.12
N THR A 176 -37.88 -5.11 -20.23
CA THR A 176 -36.64 -5.64 -20.81
C THR A 176 -35.41 -4.99 -20.17
N THR A 177 -34.24 -5.60 -20.30
CA THR A 177 -32.98 -5.07 -19.79
C THR A 177 -32.01 -4.74 -20.94
N VAL A 178 -31.26 -3.65 -20.78
CA VAL A 178 -30.25 -3.18 -21.73
C VAL A 178 -28.95 -2.91 -20.98
N THR A 179 -27.89 -3.63 -21.33
CA THR A 179 -26.56 -3.47 -20.73
C THR A 179 -25.72 -2.49 -21.53
N PHE A 180 -25.06 -1.57 -20.83
CA PHE A 180 -24.09 -0.62 -21.36
C PHE A 180 -22.69 -0.96 -20.82
N THR A 181 -21.71 -1.04 -21.72
CA THR A 181 -20.26 -1.19 -21.43
C THR A 181 -19.46 0.04 -21.85
N SER A 182 -20.15 1.10 -22.26
CA SER A 182 -19.62 2.43 -22.57
C SER A 182 -20.71 3.47 -22.32
N ASN A 183 -20.30 4.72 -22.12
CA ASN A 183 -21.24 5.84 -21.95
C ASN A 183 -22.18 5.95 -23.17
N GLY A 184 -23.46 6.18 -22.93
CA GLY A 184 -24.47 6.19 -24.00
C GLY A 184 -25.83 6.65 -23.53
N SER A 185 -26.88 6.29 -24.29
CA SER A 185 -28.25 6.64 -23.95
C SER A 185 -29.24 5.57 -24.39
N VAL A 186 -30.43 5.58 -23.80
CA VAL A 186 -31.56 4.77 -24.23
C VAL A 186 -32.84 5.61 -24.24
N ILE A 187 -33.66 5.40 -25.26
CA ILE A 187 -35.05 5.86 -25.32
C ILE A 187 -35.96 4.66 -25.57
N ALA A 188 -37.17 4.70 -25.01
CA ALA A 188 -38.19 3.69 -25.22
C ALA A 188 -39.51 4.33 -25.65
N ARG A 189 -40.28 3.61 -26.48
CA ARG A 189 -41.60 4.05 -26.93
C ARG A 189 -42.62 2.91 -26.96
N ILE A 190 -43.89 3.28 -26.92
CA ILE A 190 -45.03 2.41 -27.20
C ILE A 190 -45.73 2.97 -28.42
N ARG A 191 -45.70 2.21 -29.52
CA ARG A 191 -46.33 2.57 -30.78
C ARG A 191 -47.66 1.85 -30.92
N ASP A 192 -48.69 2.61 -31.31
CA ASP A 192 -50.03 2.07 -31.57
C ASP A 192 -50.23 1.91 -33.08
N THR A 193 -50.45 0.68 -33.52
CA THR A 193 -50.66 0.33 -34.92
C THR A 193 -52.07 0.64 -35.42
N GLY A 194 -53.05 0.82 -34.52
CA GLY A 194 -54.41 1.21 -34.88
C GLY A 194 -54.60 2.72 -35.04
N ASN A 195 -53.69 3.53 -34.49
CA ASN A 195 -53.58 4.97 -34.75
C ASN A 195 -52.16 5.46 -34.41
N SER A 196 -51.36 5.78 -35.42
CA SER A 196 -49.95 6.19 -35.22
C SER A 196 -49.78 7.45 -34.35
N ASN A 197 -50.79 8.32 -34.28
CA ASN A 197 -50.78 9.52 -33.43
C ASN A 197 -50.89 9.20 -31.93
N ASN A 198 -51.22 7.96 -31.55
CA ASN A 198 -51.26 7.52 -30.16
C ASN A 198 -49.88 7.12 -29.60
N THR A 199 -48.83 7.11 -30.44
CA THR A 199 -47.47 6.71 -30.03
C THR A 199 -46.96 7.58 -28.88
N VAL A 200 -46.41 6.95 -27.84
CA VAL A 200 -45.72 7.65 -26.73
C VAL A 200 -44.26 7.28 -26.67
N THR A 201 -43.40 8.28 -26.51
CA THR A 201 -41.96 8.09 -26.33
C THR A 201 -41.59 8.62 -24.95
N GLY A 202 -40.90 7.81 -24.15
CA GLY A 202 -40.36 8.23 -22.87
C GLY A 202 -39.17 9.19 -23.07
N SER A 203 -38.79 9.89 -22.00
CA SER A 203 -37.60 10.74 -22.01
C SER A 203 -36.33 9.93 -22.28
N THR A 204 -35.30 10.57 -22.84
CA THR A 204 -33.97 9.95 -22.98
C THR A 204 -33.34 9.74 -21.61
N LEU A 205 -32.92 8.50 -21.34
CA LEU A 205 -32.05 8.20 -20.21
C LEU A 205 -30.59 8.19 -20.69
N THR A 206 -29.78 9.11 -20.19
CA THR A 206 -28.32 9.09 -20.36
C THR A 206 -27.69 8.13 -19.35
N VAL A 207 -26.83 7.24 -19.84
CA VAL A 207 -26.07 6.30 -19.03
C VAL A 207 -24.61 6.73 -19.07
N THR A 208 -24.12 7.27 -17.96
CA THR A 208 -22.77 7.82 -17.82
C THR A 208 -22.00 7.11 -16.71
N LYS A 209 -20.74 7.51 -16.52
CA LYS A 209 -19.82 6.94 -15.52
C LYS A 209 -19.57 5.45 -15.73
N ILE A 210 -19.37 5.05 -16.98
CA ILE A 210 -18.87 3.72 -17.31
C ILE A 210 -17.41 3.87 -17.70
N ASP A 211 -16.56 3.08 -17.05
CA ASP A 211 -15.12 3.03 -17.32
C ASP A 211 -14.66 1.56 -17.25
N THR A 212 -14.02 1.11 -18.33
CA THR A 212 -13.49 -0.25 -18.49
C THR A 212 -11.98 -0.27 -18.67
N THR A 213 -11.35 0.91 -18.61
CA THR A 213 -9.92 1.09 -18.79
C THR A 213 -9.23 0.80 -17.48
N LYS A 214 -8.15 0.02 -17.50
CA LYS A 214 -7.36 -0.23 -16.29
C LYS A 214 -6.49 0.98 -15.97
N PRO A 215 -6.24 1.26 -14.67
CA PRO A 215 -5.26 2.25 -14.28
C PRO A 215 -3.85 1.86 -14.77
N SER A 216 -2.94 2.82 -14.81
CA SER A 216 -1.51 2.62 -15.07
C SER A 216 -0.69 2.71 -13.78
N ILE A 217 0.46 2.03 -13.71
CA ILE A 217 1.43 2.11 -12.59
C ILE A 217 2.82 2.43 -13.14
N THR A 218 3.51 3.41 -12.55
CA THR A 218 4.88 3.81 -12.91
C THR A 218 5.77 3.99 -11.67
N GLY A 219 7.10 4.03 -11.85
CA GLY A 219 8.07 4.25 -10.77
C GLY A 219 8.45 3.01 -9.95
N THR A 220 7.94 1.82 -10.32
CA THR A 220 8.32 0.55 -9.69
C THR A 220 9.79 0.23 -10.00
N LYS A 221 10.54 -0.20 -8.98
CA LYS A 221 11.94 -0.61 -9.11
C LYS A 221 12.26 -1.76 -8.16
N ASP A 222 13.32 -2.49 -8.47
CA ASP A 222 13.90 -3.44 -7.52
C ASP A 222 14.52 -2.69 -6.33
N ILE A 223 14.39 -3.26 -5.14
CA ILE A 223 14.77 -2.64 -3.87
C ILE A 223 15.64 -3.63 -3.10
N THR A 224 16.73 -3.17 -2.51
CA THR A 224 17.55 -3.91 -1.56
C THR A 224 17.54 -3.22 -0.19
N LEU A 225 17.21 -3.94 0.87
CA LEU A 225 17.18 -3.41 2.24
C LEU A 225 18.05 -4.26 3.16
N ALA A 226 18.66 -3.61 4.14
CA ALA A 226 19.30 -4.32 5.24
C ALA A 226 18.24 -4.97 6.12
N LYS A 227 18.51 -6.16 6.67
CA LYS A 227 17.63 -6.83 7.63
C LYS A 227 17.24 -5.88 8.77
N GLY A 228 15.93 -5.69 8.97
CA GLY A 228 15.37 -4.79 9.98
C GLY A 228 15.13 -3.34 9.53
N GLN A 229 15.53 -2.97 8.31
CA GLN A 229 15.31 -1.62 7.76
C GLN A 229 13.83 -1.37 7.45
N SER A 230 13.31 -0.24 7.94
CA SER A 230 11.98 0.26 7.57
C SER A 230 12.05 1.00 6.24
N TYR A 231 11.12 0.72 5.32
CA TYR A 231 11.05 1.38 4.03
C TYR A 231 9.62 1.39 3.50
N ASN A 232 9.16 2.55 2.99
CA ASN A 232 7.87 2.65 2.31
C ASN A 232 8.04 2.23 0.84
N LEU A 233 7.52 1.05 0.48
CA LEU A 233 7.64 0.47 -0.86
C LEU A 233 6.88 1.26 -1.95
N LEU A 234 6.02 2.22 -1.57
CA LEU A 234 5.36 3.15 -2.48
C LEU A 234 6.20 4.41 -2.77
N THR A 235 7.38 4.56 -2.17
CA THR A 235 8.25 5.72 -2.42
C THR A 235 8.62 5.80 -3.90
N GLY A 236 8.17 6.87 -4.57
CA GLY A 236 8.40 7.10 -6.00
C GLY A 236 7.46 6.35 -6.94
N VAL A 237 6.52 5.55 -6.42
CA VAL A 237 5.54 4.80 -7.21
C VAL A 237 4.26 5.62 -7.34
N THR A 238 3.73 5.72 -8.56
CA THR A 238 2.47 6.43 -8.82
C THR A 238 1.54 5.58 -9.67
N ALA A 239 0.23 5.83 -9.52
CA ALA A 239 -0.80 5.27 -10.38
C ALA A 239 -1.66 6.39 -10.95
N THR A 240 -2.12 6.21 -12.19
CA THR A 240 -3.00 7.16 -12.87
C THR A 240 -4.12 6.42 -13.59
N ASP A 241 -5.27 7.06 -13.71
CA ASP A 241 -6.36 6.62 -14.57
C ASP A 241 -7.03 7.88 -15.16
N SER A 242 -7.33 7.84 -16.46
CA SER A 242 -7.79 9.02 -17.20
C SER A 242 -9.30 9.23 -17.19
N GLU A 243 -10.09 8.21 -16.85
CA GLU A 243 -11.56 8.26 -16.97
C GLU A 243 -12.23 8.34 -15.59
N SER A 244 -12.10 7.30 -14.77
CA SER A 244 -12.69 7.28 -13.41
C SER A 244 -11.72 7.77 -12.33
N GLY A 245 -10.42 7.82 -12.61
CA GLY A 245 -9.39 8.21 -11.64
C GLY A 245 -9.05 7.08 -10.66
N VAL A 246 -7.92 7.22 -9.96
CA VAL A 246 -7.42 6.15 -9.07
C VAL A 246 -8.14 6.17 -7.72
N LYS A 247 -8.63 5.01 -7.29
CA LYS A 247 -9.24 4.78 -5.98
C LYS A 247 -8.23 4.35 -4.94
N SER A 248 -7.30 3.46 -5.30
CA SER A 248 -6.24 3.02 -4.39
C SER A 248 -4.99 2.52 -5.11
N LEU A 249 -3.86 2.59 -4.41
CA LEU A 249 -2.58 2.02 -4.78
C LEU A 249 -1.95 1.36 -3.54
N THR A 250 -1.69 0.05 -3.60
CA THR A 250 -1.19 -0.73 -2.46
C THR A 250 -0.05 -1.67 -2.85
N THR A 251 0.63 -2.23 -1.85
CA THR A 251 1.69 -3.24 -2.00
C THR A 251 1.35 -4.51 -1.23
N SER A 252 1.79 -5.69 -1.72
CA SER A 252 1.65 -6.98 -1.02
C SER A 252 2.42 -7.07 0.29
N ILE A 253 3.49 -6.29 0.43
CA ILE A 253 4.33 -6.20 1.62
C ILE A 253 4.10 -4.81 2.24
N THR A 254 3.73 -4.80 3.52
CA THR A 254 3.43 -3.56 4.27
C THR A 254 4.40 -3.32 5.43
N ASN A 255 5.13 -4.35 5.86
CA ASN A 255 6.15 -4.25 6.91
C ASN A 255 7.45 -4.91 6.46
N THR A 256 8.50 -4.11 6.28
CA THR A 256 9.82 -4.58 5.85
C THR A 256 10.74 -4.94 7.02
N THR A 257 10.44 -4.53 8.26
CA THR A 257 11.37 -4.68 9.39
C THR A 257 11.43 -6.10 9.96
N SER A 258 10.41 -6.92 9.72
CA SER A 258 10.32 -8.30 10.22
C SER A 258 10.77 -9.36 9.21
N LEU A 259 11.18 -8.95 8.00
CA LEU A 259 11.56 -9.89 6.95
C LEU A 259 12.92 -10.54 7.24
N ALA A 260 13.00 -11.84 6.97
CA ALA A 260 14.26 -12.58 6.99
C ALA A 260 15.11 -12.21 5.76
N VAL A 261 16.39 -12.57 5.81
CA VAL A 261 17.27 -12.46 4.64
C VAL A 261 16.73 -13.37 3.54
N GLY A 262 16.62 -12.82 2.33
CA GLY A 262 16.02 -13.52 1.21
C GLY A 262 15.49 -12.58 0.14
N THR A 263 14.92 -13.16 -0.90
CA THR A 263 14.33 -12.45 -2.02
C THR A 263 12.81 -12.60 -1.98
N TYR A 264 12.11 -11.48 -2.16
CA TYR A 264 10.65 -11.38 -2.11
C TYR A 264 10.13 -10.69 -3.37
N THR A 265 8.90 -11.00 -3.75
CA THR A 265 8.19 -10.29 -4.82
C THR A 265 7.27 -9.23 -4.21
N ILE A 266 7.48 -7.98 -4.59
CA ILE A 266 6.56 -6.89 -4.32
C ILE A 266 5.49 -6.92 -5.41
N THR A 267 4.21 -7.00 -5.03
CA THR A 267 3.09 -6.82 -5.96
C THR A 267 2.44 -5.49 -5.66
N TYR A 268 2.49 -4.58 -6.63
CA TYR A 268 1.80 -3.30 -6.63
C TYR A 268 0.42 -3.48 -7.26
N THR A 269 -0.63 -3.01 -6.59
CA THR A 269 -2.01 -3.12 -7.07
C THR A 269 -2.64 -1.73 -7.12
N ALA A 270 -3.04 -1.28 -8.31
CA ALA A 270 -3.83 -0.08 -8.50
C ALA A 270 -5.27 -0.47 -8.83
N ILE A 271 -6.23 0.21 -8.19
CA ILE A 271 -7.67 0.07 -8.44
C ILE A 271 -8.22 1.46 -8.73
N ASP A 272 -9.03 1.60 -9.76
CA ASP A 272 -9.72 2.85 -10.10
C ASP A 272 -11.11 2.97 -9.43
N ASN A 273 -11.83 4.05 -9.72
CA ASN A 273 -13.17 4.25 -9.15
C ASN A 273 -14.26 3.36 -9.79
N ALA A 274 -14.03 2.83 -10.99
CA ALA A 274 -14.89 1.83 -11.63
C ALA A 274 -14.58 0.37 -11.24
N SER A 275 -13.58 0.17 -10.38
CA SER A 275 -13.05 -1.12 -9.93
C SER A 275 -12.26 -1.91 -10.98
N ASN A 276 -11.75 -1.26 -12.04
CA ASN A 276 -10.71 -1.86 -12.86
C ASN A 276 -9.41 -1.95 -12.06
N GLN A 277 -8.65 -3.02 -12.32
CA GLN A 277 -7.45 -3.34 -11.56
C GLN A 277 -6.27 -3.62 -12.49
N LEU A 278 -5.10 -3.08 -12.12
CA LEU A 278 -3.81 -3.43 -12.68
C LEU A 278 -2.86 -3.86 -11.57
N THR A 279 -2.05 -4.88 -11.83
CA THR A 279 -0.93 -5.27 -10.98
C THR A 279 0.40 -5.16 -11.71
N LYS A 280 1.46 -4.77 -10.99
CA LYS A 280 2.86 -4.83 -11.43
C LYS A 280 3.71 -5.45 -10.33
N THR A 281 4.84 -6.05 -10.70
CA THR A 281 5.76 -6.67 -9.75
C THR A 281 7.17 -6.10 -9.82
N SER A 282 7.89 -6.18 -8.71
CA SER A 282 9.33 -5.91 -8.61
C SER A 282 9.95 -6.76 -7.51
N THR A 283 11.27 -6.77 -7.41
CA THR A 283 12.01 -7.60 -6.46
C THR A 283 12.40 -6.81 -5.21
N LEU A 284 12.19 -7.40 -4.04
CA LEU A 284 12.74 -6.93 -2.77
C LEU A 284 13.80 -7.92 -2.28
N GLN A 285 15.05 -7.48 -2.16
CA GLN A 285 16.14 -8.27 -1.59
C GLN A 285 16.43 -7.79 -0.16
N ILE A 286 16.33 -8.69 0.82
CA ILE A 286 16.75 -8.44 2.20
C ILE A 286 18.12 -9.08 2.40
N VAL A 287 19.10 -8.28 2.84
CA VAL A 287 20.49 -8.71 3.02
C VAL A 287 20.91 -8.68 4.48
N GLU A 288 21.93 -9.47 4.81
CA GLU A 288 22.56 -9.43 6.14
C GLU A 288 23.02 -8.01 6.45
N SER A 289 22.74 -7.56 7.67
CA SER A 289 23.01 -6.19 8.09
C SER A 289 24.23 -6.06 8.99
N THR A 290 24.88 -7.15 9.40
CA THR A 290 25.96 -7.12 10.39
C THR A 290 27.19 -7.91 9.95
N TYR A 291 28.36 -7.29 10.10
CA TYR A 291 29.68 -7.89 9.87
C TYR A 291 30.48 -7.81 11.16
N ASN A 292 31.03 -8.95 11.57
CA ASN A 292 31.70 -9.12 12.85
C ASN A 292 33.17 -9.52 12.63
N TYR A 293 34.07 -8.89 13.37
CA TYR A 293 35.52 -9.05 13.21
C TYR A 293 36.16 -9.32 14.57
N GLY A 294 36.65 -10.55 14.73
CA GLY A 294 37.54 -10.93 15.84
C GLY A 294 39.01 -10.71 15.50
N TYR A 295 39.87 -10.84 16.49
CA TYR A 295 41.32 -10.82 16.30
C TYR A 295 41.78 -11.99 15.41
N THR A 296 42.63 -11.71 14.42
CA THR A 296 43.17 -12.73 13.49
C THR A 296 44.68 -12.63 13.25
N GLY A 297 45.40 -11.77 14.01
CA GLY A 297 46.83 -11.51 13.79
C GLY A 297 47.16 -10.57 12.63
N THR A 298 46.15 -10.20 11.84
CA THR A 298 46.25 -9.23 10.74
C THR A 298 44.93 -8.46 10.61
N TYR A 299 44.89 -7.45 9.73
CA TYR A 299 43.67 -6.71 9.43
C TYR A 299 42.72 -7.51 8.53
N LYS A 300 41.45 -7.13 8.56
CA LYS A 300 40.44 -7.58 7.58
C LYS A 300 39.97 -6.40 6.74
N THR A 301 39.66 -6.69 5.48
CA THR A 301 39.13 -5.69 4.55
C THR A 301 37.60 -5.71 4.60
N PHE A 302 37.00 -4.55 4.74
CA PHE A 302 35.58 -4.32 4.56
C PHE A 302 35.37 -3.45 3.32
N ILE A 303 34.80 -4.05 2.28
CA ILE A 303 34.38 -3.34 1.08
C ILE A 303 32.91 -3.01 1.26
N VAL A 304 32.58 -1.73 1.19
CA VAL A 304 31.22 -1.23 1.42
C VAL A 304 30.29 -1.83 0.35
N PRO A 305 29.30 -2.67 0.75
CA PRO A 305 28.49 -3.41 -0.23
C PRO A 305 27.42 -2.56 -0.91
N TYR A 306 26.94 -1.51 -0.23
CA TYR A 306 25.86 -0.63 -0.69
C TYR A 306 26.09 0.81 -0.24
N ASP A 307 25.56 1.77 -0.99
CA ASP A 307 25.47 3.15 -0.51
C ASP A 307 24.54 3.21 0.71
N GLY A 308 24.94 3.93 1.75
CA GLY A 308 24.07 4.12 2.90
C GLY A 308 24.77 4.46 4.20
N THR A 309 24.02 4.29 5.29
CA THR A 309 24.47 4.63 6.64
C THR A 309 24.93 3.37 7.37
N TYR A 310 26.14 3.42 7.91
CA TYR A 310 26.77 2.32 8.63
C TYR A 310 27.04 2.74 10.08
N ARG A 311 26.86 1.82 11.02
CA ARG A 311 27.33 1.94 12.40
C ARG A 311 28.58 1.10 12.58
N PHE A 312 29.62 1.70 13.15
CA PHE A 312 30.79 1.00 13.64
C PHE A 312 30.76 0.95 15.16
N GLU A 313 31.15 -0.19 15.71
CA GLU A 313 31.33 -0.43 17.14
C GLU A 313 32.65 -1.18 17.32
N LEU A 314 33.57 -0.62 18.11
CA LEU A 314 34.90 -1.19 18.33
C LEU A 314 35.14 -1.38 19.82
N TRP A 315 35.82 -2.47 20.16
CA TRP A 315 36.31 -2.77 21.50
C TRP A 315 37.82 -2.97 21.43
N GLY A 316 38.58 -2.17 22.18
CA GLY A 316 40.02 -2.37 22.35
C GLY A 316 40.30 -3.64 23.16
N ALA A 317 41.51 -4.17 23.06
CA ALA A 317 41.86 -5.38 23.81
C ALA A 317 42.25 -5.09 25.26
N ALA A 318 42.07 -6.05 26.15
CA ALA A 318 42.64 -5.99 27.48
C ALA A 318 44.17 -6.15 27.45
N GLY A 319 44.84 -5.55 28.45
CA GLY A 319 46.22 -5.91 28.80
C GLY A 319 46.36 -7.40 29.13
N GLY A 320 47.59 -7.91 29.15
CA GLY A 320 47.83 -9.34 29.24
C GLY A 320 47.42 -9.97 30.58
N GLY A 321 46.97 -11.23 30.51
CA GLY A 321 46.51 -12.01 31.67
C GLY A 321 45.31 -11.42 32.41
N ALA A 322 44.95 -12.02 33.55
CA ALA A 322 43.79 -11.59 34.36
C ALA A 322 43.95 -10.23 35.03
N SER A 323 45.16 -9.66 35.06
CA SER A 323 45.44 -8.34 35.63
C SER A 323 45.55 -7.22 34.59
N GLY A 324 45.30 -7.50 33.31
CA GLY A 324 45.27 -6.48 32.28
C GLY A 324 44.23 -5.41 32.54
N GLY A 325 44.57 -4.14 32.25
CA GLY A 325 43.55 -3.11 32.14
C GLY A 325 42.60 -3.46 31.00
N HIS A 326 41.30 -3.26 31.18
CA HIS A 326 40.32 -3.57 30.13
C HIS A 326 40.38 -2.56 28.99
N GLY A 327 40.05 -3.01 27.77
CA GLY A 327 39.98 -2.15 26.60
C GLY A 327 38.73 -1.26 26.57
N ALA A 328 38.84 -0.13 25.87
CA ALA A 328 37.78 0.86 25.69
C ALA A 328 36.75 0.43 24.63
N TYR A 329 35.66 1.20 24.51
CA TYR A 329 34.64 1.04 23.48
C TYR A 329 34.38 2.35 22.73
N THR A 330 34.27 2.26 21.41
CA THR A 330 33.86 3.39 20.55
C THR A 330 32.73 2.99 19.62
N LYS A 331 31.79 3.90 19.38
CA LYS A 331 30.68 3.71 18.45
C LYS A 331 30.39 5.00 17.70
N GLY A 332 30.02 4.88 16.43
CA GLY A 332 29.57 6.01 15.62
C GLY A 332 28.89 5.56 14.34
N LYS A 333 28.13 6.47 13.72
CA LYS A 333 27.50 6.28 12.42
C LYS A 333 28.23 7.08 11.34
N ILE A 334 28.29 6.57 10.13
CA ILE A 334 28.89 7.27 9.00
C ILE A 334 28.20 6.86 7.70
N ILE A 335 28.11 7.79 6.75
CA ILE A 335 27.63 7.50 5.39
C ILE A 335 28.82 7.01 4.56
N LEU A 336 28.64 5.90 3.85
CA LEU A 336 29.65 5.33 2.98
C LEU A 336 29.07 5.02 1.60
N THR A 337 29.92 5.14 0.60
CA THR A 337 29.63 4.80 -0.79
C THR A 337 30.05 3.36 -1.08
N LYS A 338 29.24 2.65 -1.87
CA LYS A 338 29.53 1.30 -2.37
C LYS A 338 30.91 1.25 -3.01
N GLY A 339 31.67 0.22 -2.69
CA GLY A 339 33.02 -0.01 -3.20
C GLY A 339 34.13 0.70 -2.41
N GLU A 340 33.79 1.64 -1.51
CA GLU A 340 34.78 2.17 -0.58
C GLU A 340 35.40 1.03 0.25
N THR A 341 36.72 1.12 0.48
CA THR A 341 37.47 0.10 1.20
C THR A 341 37.92 0.63 2.56
N LEU A 342 37.61 -0.12 3.62
CA LEU A 342 38.04 0.13 4.98
C LEU A 342 38.83 -1.07 5.50
N TYR A 343 39.84 -0.81 6.33
CA TYR A 343 40.68 -1.85 6.91
C TYR A 343 40.49 -1.88 8.42
N ILE A 344 40.14 -3.06 8.93
CA ILE A 344 39.76 -3.28 10.32
C ILE A 344 40.89 -4.01 11.02
N TYR A 345 41.55 -3.32 11.95
CA TYR A 345 42.63 -3.87 12.76
C TYR A 345 42.07 -4.15 14.13
N VAL A 346 42.09 -5.42 14.56
CA VAL A 346 41.54 -5.83 15.85
C VAL A 346 42.67 -6.09 16.83
N GLY A 347 42.60 -5.47 18.00
CA GLY A 347 43.65 -5.53 19.01
C GLY A 347 43.82 -6.92 19.63
N GLN A 348 45.05 -7.29 19.94
CA GLN A 348 45.34 -8.53 20.65
C GLN A 348 45.36 -8.31 22.17
N HIS A 349 44.72 -9.23 22.88
CA HIS A 349 45.01 -9.54 24.28
C HIS A 349 46.00 -10.71 24.28
N ARG A 350 46.96 -10.69 25.21
CA ARG A 350 47.90 -11.81 25.36
C ARG A 350 47.61 -12.55 26.65
N GLU A 351 47.82 -13.85 26.59
CA GLU A 351 47.72 -14.69 27.78
C GLU A 351 48.80 -14.31 28.81
N HIS A 352 48.58 -14.76 30.02
CA HIS A 352 49.50 -14.59 31.12
C HIS A 352 50.93 -15.06 30.77
N GLN A 353 51.96 -14.28 31.13
CA GLN A 353 53.39 -14.53 30.87
C GLN A 353 53.85 -14.47 29.39
N ASP A 354 52.99 -14.10 28.46
CA ASP A 354 53.44 -13.77 27.11
C ASP A 354 53.95 -12.31 27.08
N VAL A 355 55.28 -12.19 27.04
CA VAL A 355 56.02 -10.94 27.22
C VAL A 355 56.06 -10.10 25.94
N GLN A 356 55.59 -10.64 24.82
CA GLN A 356 55.67 -9.97 23.52
C GLN A 356 54.72 -8.79 23.42
N ALA A 357 55.04 -7.84 22.53
CA ALA A 357 54.13 -6.75 22.19
C ALA A 357 52.83 -7.32 21.60
N ALA A 358 51.68 -6.89 22.09
CA ALA A 358 50.40 -7.33 21.56
C ALA A 358 50.10 -6.63 20.22
N TYR A 359 49.60 -7.40 19.25
CA TYR A 359 49.24 -6.90 17.93
C TYR A 359 48.31 -5.68 18.02
N ASN A 360 48.59 -4.73 17.14
CA ASN A 360 47.96 -3.41 17.05
C ASN A 360 48.26 -2.48 18.24
N GLY A 361 49.52 -2.48 18.69
CA GLY A 361 50.07 -1.41 19.50
C GLY A 361 50.12 -1.64 21.00
N GLY A 362 49.90 -2.85 21.51
CA GLY A 362 50.16 -3.15 22.92
C GLY A 362 51.65 -3.35 23.18
N GLY A 363 52.20 -2.70 24.20
CA GLY A 363 53.63 -2.78 24.53
C GLY A 363 54.03 -4.13 25.12
N SER A 364 55.26 -4.60 24.84
CA SER A 364 55.85 -5.78 25.48
C SER A 364 56.11 -5.57 26.97
N SER A 365 56.13 -6.66 27.75
CA SER A 365 56.64 -6.66 29.12
C SER A 365 58.01 -7.34 29.20
N GLN A 366 58.69 -7.23 30.34
CA GLN A 366 59.88 -8.03 30.65
C GLN A 366 59.78 -8.56 32.08
N PRO A 367 59.38 -9.83 32.29
CA PRO A 367 59.45 -10.47 33.59
C PRO A 367 60.89 -10.96 33.86
N GLU A 368 61.30 -10.90 35.12
CA GLU A 368 62.45 -11.66 35.62
C GLU A 368 62.00 -12.40 36.90
N LYS A 369 62.51 -13.62 37.13
CA LYS A 369 62.29 -14.32 38.40
C LYS A 369 62.85 -13.44 39.52
N GLY A 370 62.02 -13.06 40.49
CA GLY A 370 62.44 -12.17 41.57
C GLY A 370 63.67 -12.73 42.30
N ILE A 371 64.53 -11.82 42.79
CA ILE A 371 65.71 -12.13 43.63
C ILE A 371 65.29 -12.89 44.90
N ASP A 372 64.02 -12.76 45.32
CA ASP A 372 63.47 -13.29 46.57
C ASP A 372 62.75 -14.65 46.44
N GLY A 373 62.84 -15.33 45.29
CA GLY A 373 62.18 -16.62 45.06
C GLY A 373 60.65 -16.55 44.86
N TYR A 374 60.04 -15.36 44.91
CA TYR A 374 58.62 -15.12 44.60
C TYR A 374 58.38 -14.89 43.10
N GLU A 375 57.29 -15.44 42.57
CA GLU A 375 56.86 -15.23 41.19
C GLU A 375 56.18 -13.86 41.01
N ASN A 376 56.98 -12.81 40.84
CA ASN A 376 56.50 -11.50 40.38
C ASN A 376 56.23 -11.55 38.87
N ARG A 377 55.05 -11.10 38.43
CA ARG A 377 54.58 -11.28 37.05
C ARG A 377 54.12 -9.97 36.44
N TYR A 378 54.68 -9.62 35.28
CA TYR A 378 54.40 -8.39 34.54
C TYR A 378 53.87 -8.74 33.15
N ASN A 379 52.74 -8.13 32.79
CA ASN A 379 52.04 -8.47 31.56
C ASN A 379 52.21 -7.39 30.48
N SER A 380 52.05 -7.80 29.21
CA SER A 380 52.05 -6.89 28.07
C SER A 380 50.83 -5.96 28.10
N GLY A 381 50.89 -4.84 27.40
CA GLY A 381 49.70 -4.03 27.11
C GLY A 381 48.81 -4.68 26.05
N GLY A 382 47.55 -4.30 26.02
CA GLY A 382 46.56 -4.74 25.02
C GLY A 382 46.61 -3.86 23.77
N GLY A 383 46.36 -4.45 22.61
CA GLY A 383 46.27 -3.73 21.34
C GLY A 383 44.99 -2.88 21.22
N ALA A 384 45.06 -1.82 20.42
CA ALA A 384 43.87 -1.06 20.02
C ALA A 384 43.06 -1.82 18.97
N THR A 385 41.78 -1.48 18.82
CA THR A 385 40.98 -1.86 17.64
C THR A 385 40.62 -0.60 16.86
N ASP A 386 40.89 -0.58 15.56
CA ASP A 386 40.74 0.62 14.75
C ASP A 386 40.28 0.37 13.31
N ILE A 387 39.74 1.43 12.69
CA ILE A 387 39.33 1.48 11.29
C ILE A 387 40.24 2.44 10.55
N ARG A 388 40.85 1.97 9.45
CA ARG A 388 41.82 2.70 8.63
C ARG A 388 41.37 2.84 7.19
N LEU A 389 41.82 3.90 6.54
CA LEU A 389 41.64 4.14 5.10
C LEU A 389 42.80 3.63 4.26
N VAL A 390 43.97 3.41 4.87
CA VAL A 390 45.19 2.92 4.22
C VAL A 390 45.65 1.65 4.93
N SER A 391 45.85 0.57 4.16
CA SER A 391 46.37 -0.69 4.69
C SER A 391 47.89 -0.66 4.87
N GLY A 392 48.40 -1.58 5.66
CA GLY A 392 49.83 -1.77 5.88
C GLY A 392 50.07 -2.74 7.03
N ALA A 393 51.33 -2.89 7.42
CA ALA A 393 51.64 -3.45 8.73
C ALA A 393 50.94 -2.62 9.82
N TRP A 394 50.59 -3.26 10.95
CA TRP A 394 49.81 -2.62 12.01
C TRP A 394 50.47 -1.33 12.53
N ASP A 395 51.79 -1.25 12.48
CA ASP A 395 52.64 -0.16 12.96
C ASP A 395 53.12 0.80 11.86
N ASN A 396 52.71 0.58 10.60
CA ASN A 396 53.03 1.46 9.49
C ASN A 396 52.44 2.85 9.75
N PHE A 397 53.29 3.88 9.70
CA PHE A 397 52.87 5.25 10.03
C PHE A 397 51.75 5.79 9.14
N ASN A 398 51.80 5.56 7.81
CA ASN A 398 50.76 6.04 6.90
C ASN A 398 49.43 5.33 7.14
N SER A 399 49.46 4.03 7.47
CA SER A 399 48.29 3.29 7.91
C SER A 399 47.75 3.86 9.23
N LEU A 400 48.57 4.01 10.26
CA LEU A 400 48.20 4.58 11.58
C LEU A 400 47.65 6.01 11.48
N LYS A 401 48.22 6.84 10.58
CA LYS A 401 47.76 8.20 10.30
C LYS A 401 46.34 8.20 9.74
N SER A 402 45.97 7.19 8.98
CA SER A 402 44.65 7.06 8.33
C SER A 402 43.52 6.52 9.21
N ARG A 403 43.75 6.41 10.53
CA ARG A 403 42.76 5.92 11.50
C ARG A 403 41.63 6.92 11.69
N ILE A 404 40.41 6.51 11.39
CA ILE A 404 39.19 7.33 11.54
C ILE A 404 38.38 7.00 12.81
N MET A 405 38.60 5.83 13.40
CA MET A 405 38.04 5.41 14.68
C MET A 405 39.00 4.44 15.37
N VAL A 406 39.20 4.56 16.68
CA VAL A 406 40.11 3.78 17.52
C VAL A 406 39.47 3.56 18.89
N ALA A 407 39.29 2.30 19.28
CA ALA A 407 39.08 1.91 20.67
C ALA A 407 40.41 1.43 21.26
N SER A 408 40.92 2.14 22.27
CA SER A 408 42.22 1.83 22.88
C SER A 408 42.23 0.54 23.69
N GLY A 409 43.39 -0.12 23.71
CA GLY A 409 43.67 -1.22 24.62
C GLY A 409 44.11 -0.75 26.00
N GLY A 410 43.95 -1.61 27.00
CA GLY A 410 44.42 -1.34 28.37
C GLY A 410 45.90 -1.68 28.58
N GLY A 411 46.49 -1.10 29.62
CA GLY A 411 47.86 -1.35 30.04
C GLY A 411 48.05 -2.74 30.65
N GLY A 412 49.29 -3.20 30.66
CA GLY A 412 49.69 -4.46 31.29
C GLY A 412 49.63 -4.37 32.81
N GLY A 413 49.11 -5.41 33.44
CA GLY A 413 49.01 -5.52 34.89
C GLY A 413 50.24 -6.11 35.57
N PHE A 414 50.14 -6.20 36.89
CA PHE A 414 51.12 -6.83 37.77
C PHE A 414 50.43 -7.84 38.69
N TYR A 415 51.08 -8.97 38.91
CA TYR A 415 50.63 -9.98 39.88
C TYR A 415 51.81 -10.46 40.71
N ARG A 416 51.58 -10.58 42.01
CA ARG A 416 52.40 -11.36 42.94
C ARG A 416 51.50 -12.11 43.92
N PRO A 417 51.97 -13.18 44.57
CA PRO A 417 51.17 -13.86 45.59
C PRO A 417 50.61 -12.87 46.63
N GLY A 418 49.29 -12.87 46.81
CA GLY A 418 48.58 -11.95 47.71
C GLY A 418 48.23 -10.57 47.14
N GLN A 419 48.62 -10.24 45.90
CA GLN A 419 48.29 -8.94 45.29
C GLN A 419 48.14 -9.00 43.76
N THR A 420 46.94 -8.62 43.28
CA THR A 420 46.65 -8.43 41.85
C THR A 420 46.43 -6.95 41.59
N ILE A 421 47.19 -6.37 40.66
CA ILE A 421 47.11 -4.95 40.32
C ILE A 421 46.79 -4.81 38.84
N LEU A 422 45.68 -4.14 38.58
CA LEU A 422 45.22 -3.93 37.23
C LEU A 422 46.14 -2.94 36.49
N GLY A 423 46.35 -3.19 35.21
CA GLY A 423 46.84 -2.15 34.30
C GLY A 423 45.83 -1.02 34.14
N GLY A 424 46.30 0.14 33.70
CA GLY A 424 45.41 1.26 33.39
C GLY A 424 44.42 0.88 32.29
N ALA A 425 43.13 1.08 32.51
CA ALA A 425 42.10 0.85 31.49
C ALA A 425 42.35 1.71 30.23
N GLY A 426 41.95 1.17 29.07
CA GLY A 426 41.88 1.93 27.83
C GLY A 426 40.99 3.14 28.01
N GLY A 427 41.41 4.28 27.47
CA GLY A 427 40.79 5.58 27.70
C GLY A 427 39.70 5.95 26.72
N ASN A 428 38.97 7.00 27.10
CA ASN A 428 38.26 7.85 26.14
C ASN A 428 39.28 8.80 25.48
N LEU A 429 39.24 10.10 25.77
CA LEU A 429 40.25 11.06 25.32
C LEU A 429 41.63 10.82 25.94
N THR A 430 41.66 10.27 27.16
CA THR A 430 42.89 9.95 27.90
C THR A 430 42.79 8.56 28.50
N GLY A 431 43.84 7.76 28.33
CA GLY A 431 44.00 6.46 28.98
C GLY A 431 44.09 6.59 30.49
N ALA A 432 43.61 5.58 31.23
CA ALA A 432 43.85 5.57 32.66
C ALA A 432 45.34 5.31 32.94
N SER A 433 45.87 5.99 33.95
CA SER A 433 47.20 5.70 34.47
C SER A 433 47.25 4.29 35.06
N GLY A 434 48.46 3.73 35.12
CA GLY A 434 48.72 2.51 35.88
C GLY A 434 48.49 2.73 37.38
N ILE A 435 48.52 1.64 38.13
CA ILE A 435 48.30 1.59 39.57
C ILE A 435 49.60 1.12 40.24
N LYS A 436 49.86 1.65 41.44
CA LYS A 436 51.03 1.31 42.27
C LYS A 436 50.70 0.18 43.25
N SER A 437 51.63 -0.73 43.50
CA SER A 437 51.52 -1.75 44.54
C SER A 437 51.67 -1.19 45.94
N THR A 438 51.01 -1.84 46.89
CA THR A 438 51.17 -1.59 48.33
C THR A 438 52.43 -2.30 48.86
N GLY A 439 53.26 -1.64 49.66
CA GLY A 439 54.47 -2.21 50.27
C GLY A 439 55.27 -1.17 51.05
N GLU A 440 56.18 -1.61 51.92
CA GLU A 440 57.10 -0.73 52.66
C GLU A 440 58.37 -0.49 51.82
N GLY A 441 58.58 0.74 51.32
CA GLY A 441 59.69 1.07 50.40
C GLY A 441 59.52 2.44 49.71
N SER A 442 60.57 2.90 49.02
CA SER A 442 60.82 4.33 48.69
C SER A 442 59.65 5.09 48.03
N GLU A 443 59.44 6.34 48.48
CA GLU A 443 58.45 7.29 47.96
C GLU A 443 58.64 7.66 46.47
N LYS A 444 59.71 7.19 45.82
CA LYS A 444 60.17 7.63 44.49
C LYS A 444 59.53 6.92 43.28
N VAL A 445 58.66 5.92 43.48
CA VAL A 445 57.96 5.25 42.36
C VAL A 445 56.73 6.04 41.92
N THR A 446 56.68 6.45 40.65
CA THR A 446 55.50 7.04 39.99
C THR A 446 54.82 6.04 39.06
N VAL A 447 53.52 6.21 38.86
CA VAL A 447 52.76 5.37 37.91
C VAL A 447 52.96 5.83 36.48
N ALA A 448 52.96 4.87 35.56
CA ALA A 448 52.84 5.19 34.14
C ALA A 448 51.53 5.92 33.89
N THR A 449 51.55 6.92 33.02
CA THR A 449 50.34 7.65 32.64
C THR A 449 49.72 7.05 31.38
N GLY A 450 48.42 7.26 31.19
CA GLY A 450 47.76 6.88 29.94
C GLY A 450 48.09 7.81 28.78
N GLY A 451 47.91 7.31 27.56
CA GLY A 451 48.02 8.12 26.35
C GLY A 451 46.96 9.22 26.31
N THR A 452 47.27 10.37 25.71
CA THR A 452 46.34 11.50 25.54
C THR A 452 45.93 11.64 24.07
N GLN A 453 45.28 12.74 23.70
CA GLN A 453 45.02 13.05 22.28
C GLN A 453 46.24 13.60 21.54
N THR A 454 47.29 14.01 22.25
CA THR A 454 48.43 14.71 21.65
C THR A 454 49.79 14.06 21.91
N SER A 455 49.88 13.18 22.90
CA SER A 455 51.12 12.54 23.30
C SER A 455 50.90 11.13 23.85
N GLY A 456 51.94 10.30 23.76
CA GLY A 456 51.98 9.05 24.49
C GLY A 456 52.01 9.27 26.00
N GLY A 457 51.56 8.27 26.75
CA GLY A 457 51.65 8.26 28.20
C GLY A 457 53.11 8.17 28.62
N LYS A 458 53.52 8.97 29.62
CA LYS A 458 54.85 8.89 30.23
C LYS A 458 55.02 7.56 30.96
N GLY A 459 56.23 6.98 30.86
CA GLY A 459 56.60 5.81 31.65
C GLY A 459 56.64 6.10 33.15
N GLY A 460 56.39 5.08 33.96
CA GLY A 460 56.53 5.18 35.41
C GLY A 460 58.00 5.32 35.79
N ILE A 461 58.30 6.18 36.75
CA ILE A 461 59.66 6.37 37.27
C ILE A 461 59.88 5.36 38.38
N GLY A 462 60.99 4.63 38.32
CA GLY A 462 61.41 3.66 39.33
C GLY A 462 62.89 3.80 39.64
N GLU A 463 63.26 3.51 40.90
CA GLU A 463 64.64 3.58 41.39
C GLU A 463 65.55 2.54 40.72
N HIS A 464 65.03 1.34 40.45
CA HIS A 464 65.76 0.31 39.72
C HIS A 464 65.59 0.47 38.22
N THR A 465 64.33 0.54 37.78
CA THR A 465 64.00 0.59 36.36
C THR A 465 62.85 1.55 36.14
N SER A 466 63.07 2.52 35.26
CA SER A 466 62.03 3.43 34.78
C SER A 466 61.47 2.98 33.43
N GLY A 467 60.16 3.09 33.28
CA GLY A 467 59.45 2.80 32.04
C GLY A 467 59.69 3.83 30.96
N ASP A 468 59.31 3.46 29.74
CA ASP A 468 59.35 4.31 28.56
C ASP A 468 57.98 4.93 28.29
N ALA A 469 57.99 6.02 27.52
CA ALA A 469 56.76 6.65 27.07
C ALA A 469 56.13 5.87 25.90
N GLY A 470 54.81 5.88 25.83
CA GLY A 470 54.09 5.47 24.63
C GLY A 470 54.33 6.46 23.49
N SER A 471 53.80 6.15 22.32
CA SER A 471 53.85 7.01 21.14
C SER A 471 52.57 6.91 20.33
N PHE A 472 52.52 7.59 19.18
CA PHE A 472 51.36 7.55 18.30
C PHE A 472 51.11 6.13 17.79
N GLY A 473 49.94 5.58 18.12
CA GLY A 473 49.57 4.22 17.73
C GLY A 473 50.17 3.10 18.56
N LYS A 474 51.11 3.38 19.47
CA LYS A 474 51.94 2.34 20.13
C LYS A 474 52.05 2.61 21.62
N GLY A 475 51.65 1.64 22.43
CA GLY A 475 51.98 1.58 23.86
C GLY A 475 53.47 1.35 24.06
N ALA A 476 54.00 1.80 25.19
CA ALA A 476 55.41 1.63 25.49
C ALA A 476 55.76 0.15 25.67
N SER A 477 56.66 -0.34 24.83
CA SER A 477 57.29 -1.66 24.98
C SER A 477 58.46 -1.57 25.94
N VAL A 478 58.64 -2.62 26.75
CA VAL A 478 59.78 -2.74 27.65
C VAL A 478 60.96 -3.38 26.88
N PRO A 479 62.09 -2.67 26.69
CA PRO A 479 63.29 -3.21 26.06
C PRO A 479 63.90 -4.35 26.88
N SER A 480 64.60 -5.29 26.24
CA SER A 480 65.26 -6.43 26.92
C SER A 480 66.35 -6.02 27.92
N THR A 481 66.86 -4.78 27.84
CA THR A 481 67.80 -4.19 28.80
C THR A 481 67.14 -3.77 30.10
N LYS A 482 65.80 -3.69 30.14
CA LYS A 482 64.98 -3.35 31.31
C LYS A 482 64.27 -4.60 31.82
N LYS A 483 64.03 -4.65 33.13
CA LYS A 483 63.40 -5.81 33.78
C LYS A 483 62.32 -5.37 34.76
N PHE A 484 61.40 -6.29 35.03
CA PHE A 484 60.28 -6.13 35.97
C PHE A 484 59.28 -5.06 35.55
N LEU A 485 59.03 -4.87 34.26
CA LEU A 485 58.10 -3.83 33.80
C LEU A 485 56.96 -4.42 32.96
N ALA A 486 55.77 -3.85 33.14
CA ALA A 486 54.57 -4.10 32.36
C ALA A 486 54.46 -3.12 31.19
N GLY A 487 53.93 -3.59 30.07
CA GLY A 487 53.79 -2.79 28.84
C GLY A 487 52.62 -1.80 28.88
N GLY A 488 52.72 -0.71 28.12
CA GLY A 488 51.62 0.24 27.94
C GLY A 488 50.57 -0.24 26.95
N GLY A 489 49.31 0.15 27.12
CA GLY A 489 48.21 -0.18 26.19
C GLY A 489 48.27 0.62 24.88
N GLY A 490 47.84 0.01 23.78
CA GLY A 490 47.75 0.67 22.48
C GLY A 490 46.57 1.63 22.38
N GLY A 491 46.64 2.62 21.48
CA GLY A 491 45.57 3.61 21.31
C GLY A 491 45.85 4.56 20.16
N TYR A 492 45.08 5.65 20.06
CA TYR A 492 45.41 6.79 19.22
C TYR A 492 46.82 7.29 19.57
N TYR A 493 47.04 7.50 20.87
CA TYR A 493 48.34 7.41 21.52
C TYR A 493 48.35 6.30 22.55
N GLY A 494 49.46 5.56 22.63
CA GLY A 494 49.61 4.50 23.62
C GLY A 494 50.00 5.01 25.00
N GLY A 495 49.74 4.20 26.02
CA GLY A 495 50.15 4.45 27.40
C GLY A 495 51.63 4.16 27.66
N GLY A 496 52.15 4.66 28.78
CA GLY A 496 53.51 4.40 29.22
C GLY A 496 53.68 3.02 29.86
N SER A 497 54.92 2.52 29.94
CA SER A 497 55.25 1.28 30.63
C SER A 497 55.59 1.55 32.09
N SER A 498 55.48 0.54 32.95
CA SER A 498 55.59 0.72 34.40
C SER A 498 56.99 1.12 34.88
N GLY A 499 57.09 1.55 36.14
CA GLY A 499 58.34 1.72 36.88
C GLY A 499 58.41 0.78 38.10
N VAL A 500 59.62 0.41 38.51
CA VAL A 500 59.87 -0.51 39.64
C VAL A 500 60.96 0.01 40.58
N SER A 501 60.73 -0.20 41.88
CA SER A 501 61.71 -0.13 42.97
C SER A 501 61.69 -1.45 43.78
N THR A 502 62.60 -1.61 44.74
CA THR A 502 62.88 -2.86 45.50
C THR A 502 61.63 -3.62 45.93
N GLN A 503 60.65 -2.94 46.52
CA GLN A 503 59.43 -3.56 47.08
C GLN A 503 58.13 -3.05 46.46
N ILE A 504 58.20 -2.07 45.55
CA ILE A 504 57.04 -1.41 44.96
C ILE A 504 57.13 -1.37 43.43
N ALA A 505 56.08 -1.88 42.79
CA ALA A 505 55.91 -1.87 41.34
C ALA A 505 54.71 -1.00 40.93
N SER A 506 54.77 -0.40 39.75
CA SER A 506 53.58 0.14 39.08
C SER A 506 53.13 -0.77 37.93
N THR A 507 51.96 -0.50 37.37
CA THR A 507 51.47 -1.12 36.13
C THR A 507 51.55 -0.15 34.94
N GLY A 508 51.32 -0.66 33.73
CA GLY A 508 51.31 0.14 32.51
C GLY A 508 50.05 1.01 32.40
N GLY A 509 50.16 2.16 31.74
CA GLY A 509 49.01 3.01 31.42
C GLY A 509 48.23 2.51 30.20
N GLY A 510 46.94 2.81 30.13
CA GLY A 510 46.11 2.53 28.96
C GLY A 510 46.33 3.51 27.81
N GLY A 511 45.94 3.15 26.59
CA GLY A 511 45.95 4.08 25.46
C GLY A 511 44.76 5.05 25.47
N SER A 512 44.78 6.07 24.62
CA SER A 512 43.62 6.91 24.33
C SER A 512 42.82 6.39 23.13
N SER A 513 41.51 6.54 23.15
CA SER A 513 40.65 6.31 21.98
C SER A 513 40.59 7.55 21.08
N PHE A 514 40.11 7.38 19.87
CA PHE A 514 39.88 8.47 18.92
C PHE A 514 38.70 8.14 18.03
N ILE A 515 37.91 9.14 17.66
CA ILE A 515 36.90 9.00 16.61
C ILE A 515 36.71 10.35 15.94
N SER A 516 36.78 10.33 14.61
CA SER A 516 36.62 11.54 13.82
C SER A 516 35.23 12.16 14.08
N GLY A 517 35.20 13.43 14.48
CA GLY A 517 33.97 14.16 14.81
C GLY A 517 33.60 14.23 16.29
N PHE A 518 34.30 13.53 17.18
CA PHE A 518 34.01 13.59 18.61
C PHE A 518 34.70 14.75 19.30
N THR A 519 33.93 15.62 19.94
CA THR A 519 34.44 16.77 20.68
C THR A 519 35.53 16.36 21.68
N GLY A 520 36.66 17.06 21.62
CA GLY A 520 37.83 16.79 22.46
C GLY A 520 38.85 15.85 21.82
N CYS A 521 38.51 15.11 20.77
CA CYS A 521 39.51 14.44 19.95
C CYS A 521 40.36 15.46 19.18
N ASN A 522 41.61 15.11 18.92
CA ASN A 522 42.54 15.96 18.16
C ASN A 522 43.13 15.17 17.00
N ALA A 523 42.61 15.41 15.80
CA ALA A 523 43.10 14.77 14.60
C ALA A 523 44.46 15.35 14.18
N ILE A 524 45.25 14.54 13.48
CA ILE A 524 46.52 14.96 12.92
C ILE A 524 46.36 15.39 11.46
N ALA A 525 47.19 16.32 11.01
CA ALA A 525 47.17 16.83 9.65
C ALA A 525 47.69 15.79 8.65
N SER A 526 47.19 15.83 7.41
CA SER A 526 47.58 14.88 6.34
C SER A 526 49.07 14.89 6.02
N ASN A 527 49.75 16.03 6.21
CA ASN A 527 51.18 16.22 6.02
C ASN A 527 52.05 15.81 7.23
N SER A 528 51.46 15.25 8.30
CA SER A 528 52.23 14.68 9.41
C SER A 528 53.16 13.55 8.95
N THR A 529 54.31 13.43 9.58
CA THR A 529 55.30 12.36 9.41
C THR A 529 55.55 11.64 10.74
N GLU A 530 56.23 10.50 10.72
CA GLU A 530 56.51 9.71 11.93
C GLU A 530 57.34 10.51 12.96
N THR A 531 58.23 11.38 12.50
CA THR A 531 59.06 12.23 13.34
C THR A 531 58.47 13.61 13.63
N ASN A 532 57.38 13.99 12.95
CA ASN A 532 56.72 15.29 13.13
C ASN A 532 55.19 15.15 12.97
N ILE A 533 54.52 14.90 14.10
CA ILE A 533 53.06 14.79 14.14
C ILE A 533 52.46 16.17 14.40
N ILE A 534 51.67 16.66 13.43
CA ILE A 534 51.05 17.98 13.48
C ILE A 534 49.60 17.82 13.90
N HIS A 535 49.27 18.27 15.10
CA HIS A 535 47.90 18.29 15.63
C HIS A 535 47.11 19.45 15.07
N THR A 536 45.87 19.19 14.67
CA THR A 536 44.98 20.21 14.07
C THR A 536 44.23 21.03 15.11
N GLY A 537 44.14 20.53 16.35
CA GLY A 537 43.29 21.10 17.40
C GLY A 537 41.80 20.82 17.19
N GLN A 538 41.44 20.01 16.19
CA GLN A 538 40.05 19.70 15.81
C GLN A 538 39.83 18.19 15.70
N PRO A 539 38.60 17.70 15.88
CA PRO A 539 38.34 16.26 15.93
C PRO A 539 38.23 15.60 14.55
N ASN A 540 38.14 16.39 13.47
CA ASN A 540 37.84 15.87 12.15
C ASN A 540 39.10 15.35 11.45
N HIS A 541 39.08 14.08 11.06
CA HIS A 541 40.16 13.45 10.30
C HIS A 541 40.33 14.12 8.92
N TYR A 542 41.58 14.23 8.45
CA TYR A 542 41.94 14.95 7.23
C TYR A 542 41.29 14.42 5.94
N SER A 543 40.73 13.21 5.97
CA SER A 543 39.98 12.64 4.84
C SER A 543 38.57 13.20 4.67
N GLY A 544 38.09 14.00 5.64
CA GLY A 544 36.70 14.46 5.67
C GLY A 544 35.69 13.42 6.16
N LYS A 545 36.12 12.20 6.50
CA LYS A 545 35.25 11.19 7.12
C LYS A 545 34.96 11.58 8.56
N VAL A 546 33.70 11.87 8.89
CA VAL A 546 33.24 12.29 10.22
C VAL A 546 32.10 11.39 10.65
N PHE A 547 32.12 10.95 11.91
CA PHE A 547 31.06 10.12 12.49
C PHE A 547 30.00 10.99 13.19
N GLU A 548 28.79 10.44 13.29
CA GLU A 548 27.67 11.02 14.02
C GLU A 548 27.11 10.03 15.05
N GLY A 549 26.32 10.52 16.01
CA GLY A 549 25.73 9.67 17.06
C GLY A 549 26.79 8.91 17.85
N ILE A 550 27.89 9.60 18.17
CA ILE A 550 29.10 9.02 18.71
C ILE A 550 28.95 8.66 20.18
N LEU A 551 29.50 7.51 20.59
CA LEU A 551 29.72 7.14 21.98
C LEU A 551 31.17 6.67 22.17
N MET A 552 31.78 7.05 23.29
CA MET A 552 33.13 6.64 23.68
C MET A 552 33.14 6.33 25.17
N TYR A 553 33.43 5.08 25.53
CA TYR A 553 33.51 4.62 26.91
C TYR A 553 34.90 4.10 27.21
N ASN A 554 35.45 4.47 28.35
CA ASN A 554 36.72 3.92 28.82
C ASN A 554 36.53 2.47 29.30
N GLY A 555 37.64 1.75 29.49
CA GLY A 555 37.62 0.34 29.89
C GLY A 555 37.14 0.07 31.32
N SER A 556 36.80 1.09 32.11
CA SER A 556 36.20 0.94 33.44
C SER A 556 34.70 1.20 33.43
N GLN A 557 34.12 1.55 32.28
CA GLN A 557 32.69 1.79 32.14
C GLN A 557 31.96 0.55 31.60
N GLU A 558 30.67 0.48 31.91
CA GLU A 558 29.75 -0.48 31.32
C GLU A 558 29.60 -0.19 29.81
N MET A 559 29.71 -1.25 29.00
CA MET A 559 29.62 -1.19 27.54
C MET A 559 28.89 -2.43 27.00
N PRO A 560 28.41 -2.41 25.75
CA PRO A 560 27.75 -3.59 25.19
C PRO A 560 28.71 -4.77 25.11
N ASN A 561 28.19 -5.98 25.37
CA ASN A 561 28.97 -7.21 25.21
C ASN A 561 29.23 -7.48 23.70
N PRO A 562 30.50 -7.55 23.24
CA PRO A 562 30.80 -7.80 21.83
C PRO A 562 30.45 -9.21 21.37
N ARG A 563 30.32 -10.18 22.28
CA ARG A 563 30.16 -11.61 21.97
C ARG A 563 28.83 -12.20 22.43
N GLY A 564 27.87 -11.38 22.85
CA GLY A 564 26.60 -11.85 23.37
C GLY A 564 25.59 -10.75 23.60
N SER A 565 24.51 -11.08 24.31
CA SER A 565 23.55 -10.10 24.82
C SER A 565 24.07 -9.40 26.07
N GLY A 566 23.43 -8.28 26.43
CA GLY A 566 23.74 -7.54 27.66
C GLY A 566 24.99 -6.67 27.58
N THR A 567 25.55 -6.39 28.74
CA THR A 567 26.64 -5.44 28.97
C THR A 567 27.81 -6.10 29.72
N ILE A 568 29.00 -5.50 29.62
CA ILE A 568 30.23 -5.86 30.33
C ILE A 568 30.91 -4.59 30.85
N ILE A 569 31.73 -4.70 31.90
CA ILE A 569 32.59 -3.59 32.36
C ILE A 569 33.93 -3.69 31.65
N GLY A 570 34.18 -2.86 30.65
CA GLY A 570 35.40 -2.97 29.85
C GLY A 570 35.49 -4.25 29.01
N ASN A 571 36.27 -4.23 27.93
CA ASN A 571 36.57 -5.47 27.22
C ASN A 571 37.79 -6.17 27.84
N GLY A 572 37.54 -7.29 28.53
CA GLY A 572 38.55 -8.14 29.18
C GLY A 572 39.27 -9.15 28.27
N ASN A 573 39.09 -9.08 26.95
CA ASN A 573 39.55 -10.10 25.99
C ASN A 573 40.29 -9.45 24.81
N HIS A 574 40.59 -10.23 23.77
CA HIS A 574 40.90 -9.66 22.44
C HIS A 574 39.88 -8.62 22.04
N GLY A 575 40.33 -7.64 21.27
CA GLY A 575 39.47 -6.64 20.68
C GLY A 575 38.39 -7.25 19.79
N TYR A 576 37.45 -6.40 19.38
CA TYR A 576 36.37 -6.79 18.50
C TYR A 576 35.92 -5.58 17.68
N ALA A 577 35.44 -5.81 16.46
CA ALA A 577 34.77 -4.78 15.68
C ALA A 577 33.47 -5.33 15.08
N ARG A 578 32.43 -4.51 15.10
CA ARG A 578 31.14 -4.79 14.49
C ARG A 578 30.76 -3.64 13.58
N VAL A 579 30.40 -3.98 12.34
CA VAL A 579 29.87 -3.05 11.35
C VAL A 579 28.41 -3.43 11.11
N THR A 580 27.50 -2.47 11.24
CA THR A 580 26.06 -2.70 11.00
C THR A 580 25.56 -1.73 9.94
N ILE A 581 24.96 -2.24 8.86
CA ILE A 581 24.20 -1.45 7.88
C ILE A 581 22.92 -1.00 8.57
N LEU A 582 22.73 0.31 8.73
CA LEU A 582 21.51 0.88 9.31
C LEU A 582 20.45 1.16 8.24
N SER A 583 20.90 1.59 7.06
CA SER A 583 20.01 1.86 5.92
C SER A 583 20.78 1.76 4.61
N ILE A 584 20.19 1.06 3.63
CA ILE A 584 20.63 1.09 2.24
C ILE A 584 19.87 2.18 1.49
N GLN A 585 20.59 3.00 0.73
CA GLN A 585 20.02 3.99 -0.17
C GLN A 585 19.74 3.33 -1.53
N ASN A 586 18.49 3.40 -2.00
CA ASN A 586 17.97 2.68 -3.17
C ASN A 586 17.64 3.57 -4.34
#